data_AF-A0A662H251-F1
#
_entry.id   AF-A0A662H251-F1
#
_cell.length_a   1.000
_cell.length_b   1.000
_cell.length_c   1.000
_cell.angle_alpha   90.00
_cell.angle_beta   90.00
_cell.angle_gamma   90.00
#
_symmetry.space_group_name_H-M   'P 1'
#
loop_
_entity.id
_entity.type
_entity.pdbx_description
1 polymer ?
#
loop_
_entity_poly.entity_id
_entity_poly.type
_entity_poly.pdbx_seq_one_letter_code
_entity_poly.pdbx_strand_id
1 'polypeptide(L)'
;GREDWTVEDAHVAILRMKNNAIAAIYSTPCAPAWLQGWLIVGEKGFIELPDPHTIEINYRGRSMRIREEVDGYLEESIEFFNAIRGKGETRAPIREGYKTLKLTLAVRKSMESGGKKVTIGE
;
A
#
# COMPACT_ATOMS: atom_id res chain seq x y z
N GLY A 1 -21.75 -8.71 -5.54
CA GLY A 1 -22.09 -7.31 -5.19
C GLY A 1 -23.54 -7.16 -4.76
N ARG A 2 -23.83 -6.13 -3.95
CA ARG A 2 -25.20 -5.62 -3.77
C ARG A 2 -25.67 -5.00 -5.09
N GLU A 3 -26.96 -5.11 -5.42
CA GLU A 3 -27.51 -4.66 -6.70
C GLU A 3 -27.43 -3.14 -6.92
N ASP A 4 -27.25 -2.35 -5.86
CA ASP A 4 -27.12 -0.88 -5.88
C ASP A 4 -25.67 -0.39 -6.04
N TRP A 5 -24.68 -1.28 -6.06
CA TRP A 5 -23.29 -0.91 -6.20
C TRP A 5 -22.91 -0.73 -7.68
N THR A 6 -22.49 0.48 -8.03
CA THR A 6 -21.98 0.82 -9.37
C THR A 6 -20.46 0.76 -9.45
N VAL A 7 -19.79 0.56 -8.32
CA VAL A 7 -18.33 0.38 -8.20
C VAL A 7 -18.00 -1.11 -8.05
N GLU A 8 -16.78 -1.50 -8.41
CA GLU A 8 -16.31 -2.87 -8.29
C GLU A 8 -16.28 -3.37 -6.83
N ASP A 9 -16.63 -4.64 -6.61
CA ASP A 9 -16.65 -5.29 -5.30
C ASP A 9 -15.31 -5.94 -4.92
N ALA A 10 -14.37 -5.98 -5.87
CA ALA A 10 -12.96 -6.28 -5.66
C ALA A 10 -12.12 -5.74 -6.83
N HIS A 11 -10.85 -5.45 -6.57
CA HIS A 11 -9.89 -5.17 -7.64
C HIS A 11 -8.53 -5.77 -7.35
N VAL A 12 -7.79 -6.03 -8.43
CA VAL A 12 -6.38 -6.41 -8.39
C VAL A 12 -5.62 -5.54 -9.38
N ALA A 13 -4.52 -4.95 -8.93
CA ALA A 13 -3.59 -4.20 -9.74
C ALA A 13 -2.21 -4.87 -9.71
N ILE A 14 -1.67 -5.17 -10.89
CA ILE A 14 -0.29 -5.67 -11.03
C ILE A 14 0.55 -4.55 -11.62
N LEU A 15 1.60 -4.19 -10.90
CA LEU A 15 2.43 -3.04 -11.19
C LEU A 15 3.86 -3.49 -11.48
N ARG A 16 4.48 -2.87 -12.49
CA ARG A 16 5.93 -2.90 -12.67
C ARG A 16 6.50 -1.58 -12.18
N MET A 17 7.31 -1.65 -11.14
CA MET A 17 7.99 -0.49 -10.57
C MET A 17 9.14 -0.03 -11.45
N LYS A 18 9.62 1.23 -11.28
CA LYS A 18 10.76 1.78 -12.03
C LYS A 18 12.03 0.93 -11.89
N ASN A 19 12.22 0.26 -10.75
CA ASN A 19 13.34 -0.64 -10.47
C ASN A 19 13.10 -2.10 -10.94
N ASN A 20 12.08 -2.35 -11.78
CA ASN A 20 11.64 -3.67 -12.25
C ASN A 20 11.03 -4.61 -11.20
N ALA A 21 10.89 -4.18 -9.94
CA ALA A 21 10.11 -4.94 -8.97
C ALA A 21 8.65 -5.06 -9.45
N ILE A 22 8.02 -6.17 -9.10
CA ILE A 22 6.60 -6.42 -9.37
C ILE A 22 5.85 -6.26 -8.05
N ALA A 23 4.80 -5.45 -8.05
CA ALA A 23 3.88 -5.35 -6.93
C ALA A 23 2.49 -5.82 -7.37
N ALA A 24 1.82 -6.57 -6.51
CA ALA A 24 0.42 -6.90 -6.67
C ALA A 24 -0.33 -6.28 -5.49
N ILE A 25 -1.33 -5.46 -5.80
CA ILE A 25 -2.23 -4.86 -4.81
C ILE A 25 -3.60 -5.45 -5.08
N TYR A 26 -4.23 -6.01 -4.06
CA TYR A 26 -5.61 -6.44 -4.13
C TYR A 26 -6.39 -5.83 -2.98
N SER A 27 -7.65 -5.53 -3.24
CA SER A 27 -8.55 -4.97 -2.24
C SER A 27 -9.97 -5.43 -2.53
N THR A 28 -10.73 -5.65 -1.48
CA THR A 28 -12.16 -5.87 -1.57
C THR A 28 -12.85 -5.22 -0.36
N PRO A 29 -13.85 -4.35 -0.58
CA PRO A 29 -14.71 -3.87 0.50
C PRO A 29 -15.68 -4.94 1.03
N CYS A 30 -15.72 -6.14 0.42
CA CYS A 30 -16.61 -7.22 0.81
C CYS A 30 -15.99 -8.22 1.78
N ALA A 31 -14.76 -7.97 2.25
CA ALA A 31 -14.14 -8.82 3.26
C ALA A 31 -14.94 -8.77 4.58
N PRO A 32 -15.14 -9.91 5.27
CA PRO A 32 -15.89 -9.96 6.54
C PRO A 32 -15.11 -9.35 7.71
N ALA A 33 -13.84 -9.02 7.51
CA ALA A 33 -12.96 -8.38 8.47
C ALA A 33 -12.00 -7.44 7.73
N TRP A 34 -11.33 -6.56 8.48
CA TRP A 34 -10.29 -5.71 7.93
C TRP A 34 -9.09 -6.56 7.50
N LEU A 35 -8.92 -6.72 6.19
CA LEU A 35 -7.77 -7.41 5.60
C LEU A 35 -6.71 -6.37 5.24
N GLN A 36 -5.60 -6.42 5.94
CA GLN A 36 -4.40 -5.67 5.62
C GLN A 36 -3.20 -6.59 5.75
N GLY A 37 -2.23 -6.43 4.87
CA GLY A 37 -1.06 -7.28 4.88
C GLY A 37 -0.09 -6.88 3.78
N TRP A 38 1.20 -7.01 4.06
CA TRP A 38 2.26 -6.80 3.08
C TRP A 38 3.17 -8.01 3.06
N LEU A 39 3.58 -8.43 1.86
CA LEU A 39 4.63 -9.40 1.64
C LEU A 39 5.67 -8.77 0.72
N ILE A 40 6.89 -8.64 1.20
CA ILE A 40 8.02 -8.10 0.44
C ILE A 40 9.04 -9.22 0.28
N VAL A 41 9.25 -9.66 -0.95
CA VAL A 41 10.19 -10.75 -1.27
C VAL A 41 11.43 -10.16 -1.93
N GLY A 42 12.60 -10.58 -1.45
CA GLY A 42 13.90 -10.28 -2.04
C GLY A 42 14.74 -11.53 -2.21
N GLU A 43 15.91 -11.37 -2.84
CA GLU A 43 16.82 -12.49 -3.16
C GLU A 43 17.23 -13.31 -1.92
N LYS A 44 17.38 -12.66 -0.76
CA LYS A 44 17.95 -13.28 0.45
C LYS A 44 16.90 -13.68 1.49
N GLY A 45 15.62 -13.42 1.23
CA GLY A 45 14.57 -13.56 2.23
C GLY A 45 13.30 -12.78 1.91
N PHE A 46 12.38 -12.75 2.85
CA PHE A 46 11.12 -12.03 2.74
C PHE A 46 10.70 -11.42 4.07
N ILE A 47 9.86 -10.39 3.99
CA ILE A 47 9.26 -9.72 5.14
C ILE A 47 7.75 -9.79 4.99
N GLU A 48 7.07 -10.22 6.04
CA GLU A 48 5.62 -10.16 6.16
C GLU A 48 5.25 -9.09 7.19
N LEU A 49 4.26 -8.26 6.84
CA LEU A 49 3.61 -7.33 7.76
C LEU A 49 2.12 -7.71 7.79
N PRO A 50 1.72 -8.74 8.57
CA PRO A 50 0.37 -9.29 8.54
C PRO A 50 -0.66 -8.38 9.21
N ASP A 51 -0.22 -7.43 10.03
CA ASP A 51 -1.03 -6.42 10.69
C ASP A 51 -0.15 -5.19 11.00
N PRO A 52 -0.72 -4.04 11.43
CA PRO A 52 0.02 -2.81 11.66
C PRO A 52 1.01 -2.88 12.82
N HIS A 53 0.95 -3.93 13.64
CA HIS A 53 1.71 -4.08 14.87
C HIS A 53 2.77 -5.16 14.76
N THR A 54 2.81 -5.91 13.66
CA THR A 54 3.65 -7.11 13.54
C THR A 54 4.51 -7.02 12.28
N ILE A 55 5.80 -7.29 12.45
CA ILE A 55 6.75 -7.49 11.36
C ILE A 55 7.40 -8.86 11.56
N GLU A 56 7.33 -9.70 10.53
CA GLU A 56 8.00 -11.00 10.48
C GLU A 56 9.08 -10.97 9.39
N ILE A 57 10.35 -11.14 9.79
CA ILE A 57 11.49 -11.09 8.87
C ILE A 57 12.07 -12.49 8.75
N ASN A 58 12.12 -13.00 7.54
CA ASN A 58 12.71 -14.29 7.20
C ASN A 58 13.95 -14.05 6.34
N TYR A 59 15.12 -14.40 6.87
CA TYR A 59 16.41 -14.15 6.22
C TYR A 59 17.34 -15.35 6.38
N ARG A 60 17.79 -15.93 5.25
CA ARG A 60 18.74 -17.05 5.21
C ARG A 60 18.40 -18.21 6.17
N GLY A 61 17.13 -18.61 6.21
CA GLY A 61 16.67 -19.72 7.05
C GLY A 61 16.48 -19.38 8.53
N ARG A 62 16.59 -18.10 8.91
CA ARG A 62 16.27 -17.60 10.26
C ARG A 62 15.00 -16.75 10.18
N SER A 63 14.15 -16.85 11.19
CA SER A 63 13.00 -15.96 11.37
C SER A 63 13.17 -15.10 12.60
N MET A 64 12.65 -13.87 12.53
CA MET A 64 12.48 -13.00 13.68
C MET A 64 11.11 -12.33 13.58
N ARG A 65 10.45 -12.18 14.72
CA ARG A 65 9.15 -11.51 14.83
C ARG A 65 9.29 -10.34 15.80
N ILE A 66 8.87 -9.17 15.34
CA ILE A 66 8.79 -7.95 16.12
C ILE A 66 7.31 -7.60 16.24
N ARG A 67 6.85 -7.36 17.47
CA ARG A 67 5.49 -6.91 17.72
C ARG A 67 5.50 -5.69 18.64
N GLU A 68 4.86 -4.63 18.20
CA GLU A 68 4.73 -3.38 18.95
C GLU A 68 3.35 -2.80 18.72
N GLU A 69 2.66 -2.41 19.78
CA GLU A 69 1.38 -1.73 19.68
C GLU A 69 1.64 -0.27 19.29
N VAL A 70 1.09 0.14 18.15
CA VAL A 70 1.36 1.44 17.53
C VAL A 70 0.05 2.18 17.35
N ASP A 71 -0.08 3.36 17.94
CA ASP A 71 -1.19 4.27 17.62
C ASP A 71 -0.81 5.14 16.43
N GLY A 72 -1.09 4.62 15.23
CA GLY A 72 -0.75 5.30 13.98
C GLY A 72 -1.42 6.66 13.81
N TYR A 73 -2.60 6.87 14.40
CA TYR A 73 -3.30 8.16 14.34
C TYR A 73 -2.64 9.19 15.25
N LEU A 74 -2.21 8.76 16.44
CA LEU A 74 -1.46 9.63 17.35
C LEU A 74 -0.10 10.01 16.73
N GLU A 75 0.62 9.06 16.16
CA GLU A 75 1.89 9.32 15.47
C GLU A 75 1.70 10.33 14.33
N GLU A 76 0.73 10.10 13.45
CA GLU A 76 0.39 11.00 12.34
C GLU A 76 0.05 12.42 12.84
N SER A 77 -0.74 12.51 13.91
CA SER A 77 -1.13 13.80 14.50
C SER A 77 0.07 14.55 15.07
N ILE A 78 0.97 13.87 15.78
CA ILE A 78 2.19 14.46 16.34
C ILE A 78 3.09 14.98 15.21
N GLU A 79 3.28 14.18 14.16
CA GLU A 79 4.08 14.57 12.99
C GLU A 79 3.48 15.78 12.29
N PHE A 80 2.16 15.84 12.12
CA PHE A 80 1.47 16.99 11.56
C PHE A 80 1.71 18.26 12.37
N PHE A 81 1.57 18.21 13.71
CA PHE A 81 1.88 19.35 14.57
C PHE A 81 3.35 19.76 14.51
N ASN A 82 4.27 18.81 14.44
CA ASN A 82 5.69 19.11 14.31
C ASN A 82 5.98 19.84 13.00
N ALA A 83 5.41 19.38 11.87
CA ALA A 83 5.55 20.04 10.58
C ALA A 83 5.01 21.49 10.61
N ILE A 84 3.83 21.73 11.20
CA ILE A 84 3.28 23.09 11.38
C ILE A 84 4.24 23.97 12.18
N ARG A 85 4.88 23.42 13.21
CA ARG A 85 5.85 24.14 14.06
C ARG A 85 7.23 24.30 13.41
N GLY A 86 7.40 23.92 12.14
CA GLY A 86 8.66 23.99 11.41
C GLY A 86 9.69 22.93 11.86
N LYS A 87 9.26 21.89 12.59
CA LYS A 87 10.12 20.80 13.05
C LYS A 87 10.06 19.63 12.06
N GLY A 88 10.73 19.81 10.91
CA GLY A 88 10.81 18.81 9.86
C GLY A 88 9.75 18.97 8.78
N GLU A 89 9.77 18.04 7.82
CA GLU A 89 8.82 17.99 6.71
C GLU A 89 7.59 17.14 7.06
N THR A 90 6.50 17.33 6.33
CA THR A 90 5.35 16.41 6.41
C THR A 90 5.76 15.00 5.98
N ARG A 91 5.41 13.96 6.75
CA ARG A 91 5.73 12.55 6.41
C ARG A 91 5.24 12.13 5.03
N ALA A 92 4.08 12.62 4.61
CA ALA A 92 3.53 12.42 3.28
C ALA A 92 3.24 13.78 2.61
N PRO A 93 4.23 14.40 1.93
CA PRO A 93 4.00 15.64 1.20
C PRO A 93 2.91 15.46 0.13
N ILE A 94 2.21 16.54 -0.23
CA ILE A 94 1.10 16.50 -1.21
C ILE A 94 1.49 15.85 -2.55
N ARG A 95 2.78 15.92 -2.92
CA ARG A 95 3.33 15.28 -4.12
C ARG A 95 3.22 13.75 -4.10
N GLU A 96 3.32 13.12 -2.94
CA GLU A 96 3.10 11.67 -2.80
C GLU A 96 1.63 11.32 -3.05
N GLY A 97 0.69 12.10 -2.50
CA GLY A 97 -0.74 11.96 -2.80
C GLY A 97 -1.06 12.07 -4.30
N TYR A 98 -0.41 13.01 -5.00
CA TYR A 98 -0.55 13.14 -6.45
C TYR A 98 -0.05 11.89 -7.21
N LYS A 99 1.07 11.30 -6.80
CA LYS A 99 1.58 10.05 -7.41
C LYS A 99 0.60 8.89 -7.20
N THR A 100 0.04 8.76 -6.00
CA THR A 100 -0.97 7.74 -5.69
C THR A 100 -2.23 7.94 -6.54
N LEU A 101 -2.71 9.17 -6.71
CA LEU A 101 -3.85 9.46 -7.58
C LEU A 101 -3.58 9.08 -9.04
N LYS A 102 -2.39 9.41 -9.57
CA LYS A 102 -1.97 8.99 -10.92
C LYS A 102 -2.03 7.47 -11.09
N LEU A 103 -1.58 6.73 -10.08
CA LEU A 103 -1.65 5.27 -10.07
C LEU A 103 -3.09 4.76 -10.10
N THR A 104 -3.96 5.26 -9.22
CA THR A 104 -5.38 4.87 -9.18
C THR A 104 -6.08 5.11 -10.53
N LEU A 105 -5.87 6.27 -11.15
CA LEU A 105 -6.44 6.59 -12.46
C LEU A 105 -5.90 5.69 -13.57
N ALA A 106 -4.62 5.32 -13.53
CA ALA A 106 -4.02 4.41 -14.50
C ALA A 106 -4.57 2.97 -14.36
N VAL A 107 -4.77 2.50 -13.13
CA VAL A 107 -5.41 1.19 -12.85
C VAL A 107 -6.84 1.17 -13.37
N ARG A 108 -7.63 2.22 -13.09
CA ARG A 108 -8.99 2.35 -13.62
C ARG A 108 -9.02 2.34 -15.15
N LYS A 109 -8.14 3.11 -15.79
CA LYS A 109 -8.02 3.12 -17.26
C LYS A 109 -7.61 1.76 -17.84
N SER A 110 -6.73 1.02 -17.14
CA SER A 110 -6.37 -0.35 -17.51
C SER A 110 -7.60 -1.25 -17.47
N MET A 111 -8.39 -1.19 -16.39
CA MET A 111 -9.64 -1.95 -16.24
C MET A 111 -10.63 -1.63 -17.37
N GLU A 112 -10.91 -0.34 -17.60
CA GLU A 112 -11.84 0.14 -18.65
C GLU A 112 -11.39 -0.28 -20.07
N SER A 113 -10.11 -0.58 -20.27
CA SER A 113 -9.54 -1.02 -21.55
C SER A 113 -9.30 -2.53 -21.66
N GLY A 114 -9.88 -3.33 -20.77
CA GLY A 114 -9.76 -4.79 -20.79
C GLY A 114 -8.44 -5.30 -20.24
N GLY A 115 -7.86 -4.60 -19.25
CA GLY A 115 -6.60 -4.98 -18.60
C GLY A 115 -5.34 -4.63 -19.38
N LYS A 116 -5.41 -3.71 -20.34
CA LYS A 116 -4.24 -3.30 -21.12
C LYS A 116 -3.27 -2.51 -20.26
N LYS A 117 -1.97 -2.76 -20.45
CA LYS A 117 -0.89 -2.05 -19.77
C LYS A 117 -1.02 -0.53 -19.97
N VAL A 118 -1.09 0.21 -18.87
CA VAL A 118 -0.99 1.67 -18.85
C VAL A 118 0.37 2.07 -18.27
N THR A 119 1.06 2.99 -18.92
CA THR A 119 2.34 3.54 -18.41
C THR A 119 2.06 4.85 -17.70
N ILE A 120 2.55 4.97 -16.47
CA ILE A 120 2.44 6.20 -15.67
C ILE A 120 3.69 7.03 -15.93
N GLY A 121 3.51 8.22 -16.51
CA GLY A 121 4.58 9.20 -16.70
C GLY A 121 5.04 9.84 -15.39
N GLU A 122 6.15 10.58 -15.46
CA GLU A 122 6.70 11.33 -14.32
C GLU A 122 5.74 12.37 -13.75
#